data_AF-A0A939IUR1-F1
#
_entry.id   AF-A0A939IUR1-F1
#
_cell.length_a   1.000
_cell.length_b   1.000
_cell.length_c   1.000
_cell.angle_alpha   90.00
_cell.angle_beta   90.00
_cell.angle_gamma   90.00
#
_symmetry.space_group_name_H-M   'P 1'
#
loop_
_entity.id
_entity.type
_entity.pdbx_description
1 polymer ?
#
loop_
_entity_poly.entity_id
_entity_poly.type
_entity_poly.pdbx_seq_one_letter_code
_entity_poly.pdbx_strand_id
1 'polypeptide(L)'
;MPSADEATRLLRLAHDARTRGDALLHLQVDIAHLTGQASSWGSADNRMQRDDHVGYFLSEVERVGWRLEHTGYAFVESGATTSSRMWGTGEGVVNHGGIEAFFTFRAV
;
A
#
# COMPACT_ATOMS: atom_id res chain seq x y z
N MET A 1 4.66 4.30 -3.03
CA MET A 1 5.94 4.44 -2.32
C MET A 1 5.64 4.82 -0.91
N PRO A 2 5.96 3.98 0.08
CA PRO A 2 6.51 4.57 1.29
C PRO A 2 7.62 5.49 0.81
N SER A 3 7.59 6.77 1.17
CA SER A 3 8.63 7.70 0.72
C SER A 3 10.02 7.16 1.06
N ALA A 4 11.09 7.64 0.42
CA ALA A 4 12.44 7.19 0.75
C ALA A 4 12.73 7.33 2.26
N ASP A 5 12.15 8.35 2.88
CA ASP A 5 12.19 8.60 4.32
C ASP A 5 11.43 7.53 5.11
N GLU A 6 10.26 7.12 4.63
CA GLU A 6 9.45 6.08 5.25
C GLU A 6 10.11 4.71 5.14
N ALA A 7 10.64 4.33 3.97
CA ALA A 7 11.41 3.10 3.80
C ALA A 7 12.63 3.07 4.75
N THR A 8 13.36 4.18 4.84
CA THR A 8 14.50 4.35 5.76
C THR A 8 14.05 4.19 7.22
N ARG A 9 12.94 4.83 7.60
CA ARG A 9 12.37 4.72 8.95
C ARG A 9 11.97 3.29 9.27
N LEU A 10 11.30 2.58 8.36
CA LEU A 10 10.85 1.21 8.56
C LEU A 10 12.02 0.22 8.65
N LEU A 11 13.07 0.40 7.85
CA LEU A 11 14.30 -0.40 7.96
C LEU A 11 14.99 -0.18 9.31
N ARG A 12 15.03 1.07 9.80
CA ARG A 12 15.55 1.36 11.15
C ARG A 12 14.73 0.66 12.22
N LEU A 13 13.40 0.67 12.12
CA LEU A 13 12.53 -0.07 13.05
C LEU A 13 12.80 -1.58 13.04
N ALA A 14 13.02 -2.16 11.85
CA ALA A 14 13.36 -3.57 11.71
C ALA A 14 14.71 -3.91 12.37
N HIS A 15 15.72 -3.05 12.20
CA HIS A 15 17.01 -3.18 12.88
C HIS A 15 16.86 -3.08 14.40
N ASP A 16 16.21 -2.02 14.88
CA ASP A 16 16.02 -1.77 16.32
C ASP A 16 15.29 -2.96 16.98
N ALA A 17 14.25 -3.50 16.34
CA ALA A 17 13.53 -4.68 16.81
C ALA A 17 14.43 -5.92 16.88
N ARG A 18 15.28 -6.13 15.87
CA ARG A 18 16.19 -7.29 15.86
C ARG A 18 17.24 -7.18 16.95
N THR A 19 17.78 -5.97 17.19
CA THR A 19 18.73 -5.68 18.25
C THR A 19 18.12 -5.83 19.65
N ARG A 20 16.84 -5.47 19.83
CA ARG A 20 16.11 -5.73 21.08
C ARG A 20 15.85 -7.22 21.36
N GLY A 21 15.98 -8.08 20.35
CA GLY A 21 15.70 -9.51 20.46
C GLY A 21 14.23 -9.86 20.28
N ASP A 22 13.45 -9.01 19.61
CA ASP A 22 12.04 -9.27 19.33
C ASP A 22 11.92 -10.54 18.46
N ALA A 23 10.94 -11.41 18.77
CA ALA A 23 10.71 -12.66 18.04
C ALA A 23 9.91 -12.46 16.74
N LEU A 24 9.08 -11.40 16.71
CA LEU A 24 8.18 -11.07 15.61
C LEU A 24 8.31 -9.59 15.27
N LEU A 25 8.18 -9.28 13.98
CA LEU A 25 8.13 -7.93 13.46
C LEU A 25 6.88 -7.78 12.58
N HIS A 26 6.12 -6.71 12.81
CA HIS A 26 4.97 -6.35 11.98
C HIS A 26 5.24 -5.00 11.31
N LEU A 27 5.12 -4.96 9.99
CA LEU A 27 5.28 -3.75 9.19
C LEU A 27 4.02 -3.48 8.38
N GLN A 28 3.57 -2.24 8.39
CA GLN A 28 2.47 -1.73 7.56
C GLN A 28 3.06 -0.84 6.48
N VAL A 29 2.66 -1.03 5.23
CA VAL A 29 3.19 -0.31 4.06
C VAL A 29 2.08 -0.03 3.05
N ASP A 30 2.02 1.19 2.54
CA ASP A 30 1.19 1.53 1.38
C ASP A 30 1.81 0.97 0.09
N ILE A 31 1.12 0.05 -0.58
CA ILE A 31 1.65 -0.68 -1.75
C ILE A 31 0.96 -0.31 -3.07
N ALA A 32 -0.22 0.30 -3.02
CA ALA A 32 -0.89 0.79 -4.20
C ALA A 32 -1.89 1.89 -3.85
N HIS A 33 -2.21 2.70 -4.85
CA HIS A 33 -3.32 3.66 -4.77
C HIS A 33 -4.28 3.42 -5.93
N LEU A 34 -5.57 3.45 -5.62
CA LEU A 34 -6.65 3.55 -6.58
C LEU A 34 -6.93 5.04 -6.79
N THR A 35 -6.58 5.54 -7.97
CA THR A 35 -6.88 6.91 -8.36
C THR A 35 -7.90 6.91 -9.48
N GLY A 36 -8.93 7.72 -9.28
CA GLY A 36 -9.92 7.97 -10.29
C GLY A 36 -9.43 8.86 -11.42
N GLN A 37 -9.66 8.48 -12.68
CA GLN A 37 -9.56 9.42 -13.79
C GLN A 37 -10.95 9.99 -14.11
N ALA A 38 -11.10 11.31 -13.94
CA ALA A 38 -12.29 12.01 -14.44
C ALA A 38 -12.29 11.93 -15.97
N SER A 39 -13.30 11.28 -16.56
CA SER A 39 -13.52 11.35 -18.01
C SER A 39 -14.64 12.33 -18.32
N SER A 40 -14.47 13.10 -19.40
CA SER A 40 -15.41 14.10 -19.88
C SER A 40 -16.75 13.51 -20.36
N TRP A 41 -16.88 12.18 -20.40
CA TRP A 41 -18.03 11.42 -20.93
C TRP A 41 -18.72 10.51 -19.90
N GLY A 42 -18.35 10.60 -18.61
CA GLY A 42 -19.01 9.82 -17.55
C GLY A 42 -18.61 8.34 -17.48
N SER A 43 -17.44 8.00 -18.05
CA SER A 43 -16.70 6.77 -17.75
C SER A 43 -15.89 7.00 -16.48
N ALA A 44 -16.20 6.27 -15.42
CA ALA A 44 -15.34 6.17 -14.25
C ALA A 44 -14.30 5.09 -14.55
N ASP A 45 -13.06 5.47 -14.84
CA ASP A 45 -11.97 4.50 -14.94
C ASP A 45 -11.09 4.63 -13.68
N ASN A 46 -10.90 3.51 -13.00
CA ASN A 46 -10.09 3.44 -11.79
C ASN A 46 -8.70 2.92 -12.19
N ARG A 47 -7.70 3.79 -12.17
CA ARG A 47 -6.32 3.38 -12.44
C ARG A 47 -5.64 3.03 -11.12
N MET A 48 -5.26 1.77 -10.99
CA MET A 48 -4.42 1.32 -9.88
C MET A 48 -2.96 1.64 -10.22
N GLN A 49 -2.32 2.44 -9.37
CA GLN A 49 -0.87 2.64 -9.40
C GLN A 49 -0.25 1.70 -8.36
N ARG A 50 0.45 0.68 -8.82
CA ARG A 50 1.22 -0.24 -7.96
C ARG A 50 2.61 0.31 -7.70
N ASP A 51 3.16 -0.05 -6.55
CA ASP A 51 4.56 0.17 -6.25
C ASP A 51 5.41 -1.07 -6.57
N ASP A 52 6.25 -0.95 -7.60
CA ASP A 52 7.12 -2.04 -8.06
C ASP A 52 8.34 -2.27 -7.14
N HIS A 53 8.61 -1.37 -6.19
CA HIS A 53 9.79 -1.43 -5.30
C HIS A 53 9.53 -2.12 -3.96
N VAL A 54 8.28 -2.49 -3.65
CA VAL A 54 7.91 -3.19 -2.41
C VAL A 54 8.72 -4.46 -2.23
N GLY A 55 8.94 -5.24 -3.29
CA GLY A 55 9.76 -6.45 -3.23
C GLY A 55 11.21 -6.19 -2.81
N TYR A 56 11.80 -5.09 -3.30
CA TYR A 56 13.16 -4.70 -2.90
C TYR A 56 13.21 -4.34 -1.40
N PHE A 57 12.27 -3.53 -0.92
CA PHE A 57 12.19 -3.19 0.51
C PHE A 57 12.05 -4.44 1.41
N LEU A 58 11.20 -5.39 1.04
CA LEU A 58 11.04 -6.63 1.80
C LEU A 58 12.34 -7.43 1.85
N SER A 59 13.08 -7.49 0.75
CA SER A 59 14.40 -8.16 0.72
C SER A 59 15.42 -7.50 1.64
N GLU A 60 15.37 -6.17 1.78
CA GLU A 60 16.22 -5.44 2.71
C GLU A 60 15.86 -5.73 4.16
N VAL A 61 14.57 -5.86 4.49
CA VAL A 61 14.12 -6.30 5.82
C VAL A 61 14.60 -7.72 6.11
N GLU A 62 14.52 -8.63 5.16
CA GLU A 62 15.01 -10.01 5.34
C GLU A 62 16.53 -10.06 5.57
N ARG A 63 17.28 -9.19 4.88
CA ARG A 63 18.74 -9.04 5.07
C ARG A 63 19.14 -8.64 6.50
N VAL A 64 18.24 -8.02 7.26
CA VAL A 64 18.45 -7.70 8.69
C VAL A 64 18.40 -8.95 9.59
N GLY A 65 17.91 -10.08 9.09
CA GLY A 65 17.71 -11.31 9.88
C GLY A 65 16.25 -11.55 10.26
N TRP A 66 15.33 -11.11 9.42
CA TRP A 66 13.91 -11.39 9.49
C TRP A 66 13.52 -12.35 8.35
N ARG A 67 12.49 -13.15 8.56
CA ARG A 67 11.91 -14.02 7.53
C ARG A 67 10.44 -13.70 7.38
N LEU A 68 9.99 -13.39 6.17
CA LEU A 68 8.58 -13.13 5.92
C LEU A 68 7.75 -14.42 6.11
N GLU A 69 6.72 -14.37 6.95
CA GLU A 69 5.82 -15.51 7.20
C GLU A 69 4.42 -15.28 6.68
N HIS A 70 3.90 -14.05 6.79
CA HIS A 70 2.54 -13.74 6.43
C HIS A 70 2.43 -12.35 5.80
N THR A 71 1.56 -12.24 4.82
CA THR A 71 1.19 -10.98 4.18
C THR A 71 -0.32 -10.85 4.14
N GLY A 72 -0.85 -9.76 4.70
CA GLY A 72 -2.24 -9.35 4.57
C GLY A 72 -2.37 -8.07 3.76
N TYR A 73 -3.53 -7.84 3.16
CA TYR A 73 -3.84 -6.63 2.42
C TYR A 73 -5.19 -6.09 2.84
N ALA A 74 -5.29 -4.78 3.01
CA ALA A 74 -6.55 -4.08 3.23
C ALA A 74 -6.69 -2.97 2.21
N PHE A 75 -7.86 -2.87 1.58
CA PHE A 75 -8.22 -1.68 0.83
C PHE A 75 -8.81 -0.66 1.80
N VAL A 76 -8.22 0.54 1.82
CA VAL A 76 -8.65 1.67 2.64
C VAL A 76 -9.27 2.70 1.72
N GLU A 77 -10.60 2.79 1.74
CA GLU A 77 -11.35 3.79 0.97
C GLU A 77 -11.12 5.18 1.54
N SER A 78 -10.69 6.12 0.69
CA SER A 78 -10.47 7.53 1.05
C SER A 78 -11.58 8.46 0.56
N GLY A 79 -12.48 7.94 -0.27
CA GLY A 79 -13.70 8.61 -0.69
C GLY A 79 -14.12 8.23 -2.11
N ALA A 80 -15.24 8.79 -2.56
CA ALA A 80 -15.74 8.57 -3.92
C ALA A 80 -16.12 9.90 -4.58
N THR A 81 -15.79 10.06 -5.86
CA THR A 81 -16.26 11.17 -6.69
C THR A 81 -17.41 10.69 -7.56
N THR A 82 -18.56 11.31 -7.40
CA THR A 82 -19.75 11.01 -8.21
C THR A 82 -19.91 12.09 -9.28
N SER A 83 -20.06 11.69 -10.54
CA SER A 83 -20.30 12.58 -11.67
C SER A 83 -21.60 12.22 -12.38
N SER A 84 -22.49 13.20 -12.55
CA SER A 84 -23.71 13.05 -13.33
C SER A 84 -23.35 12.95 -14.82
N ARG A 85 -23.83 11.91 -15.52
CA ARG A 85 -23.59 11.77 -16.96
C ARG A 85 -24.32 12.89 -17.71
N MET A 86 -23.59 13.66 -18.52
CA MET A 86 -24.16 14.83 -19.22
C MET A 86 -25.27 14.49 -20.25
N TRP A 87 -25.42 13.23 -20.66
CA TRP A 87 -26.34 12.82 -21.74
C TRP A 87 -27.16 11.55 -21.44
N GLY A 88 -27.25 11.10 -20.18
CA GLY A 88 -28.01 9.90 -19.83
C GLY A 88 -28.47 9.86 -18.37
N THR A 89 -29.42 8.99 -18.06
CA THR A 89 -29.87 8.74 -16.68
C THR A 89 -28.87 7.80 -15.98
N GLY A 90 -27.82 8.36 -15.38
CA GLY A 90 -26.88 7.58 -14.58
C GLY A 90 -25.81 8.43 -13.93
N GLU A 91 -25.36 7.99 -12.75
CA GLU A 91 -24.20 8.53 -12.04
C GLU A 91 -22.98 7.65 -12.30
N GLY A 92 -21.83 8.27 -12.59
CA GLY A 92 -20.54 7.61 -12.59
C GLY A 92 -19.86 7.79 -11.24
N VAL A 93 -19.61 6.70 -10.52
CA VAL A 93 -18.90 6.71 -9.23
C VAL A 93 -17.45 6.29 -9.46
N VAL A 94 -16.53 7.10 -8.96
CA VAL A 94 -15.09 6.88 -9.01
C VAL A 94 -14.58 6.72 -7.60
N ASN A 95 -14.04 5.55 -7.26
CA ASN A 95 -13.55 5.27 -5.90
C ASN A 95 -12.07 5.65 -5.79
N HIS A 96 -11.74 6.30 -4.69
CA HIS A 96 -10.38 6.64 -4.31
C HIS A 96 -10.01 5.86 -3.05
N GLY A 97 -8.79 5.35 -3.00
CA GLY A 97 -8.34 4.60 -1.83
C GLY A 97 -6.91 4.10 -1.95
N GLY A 98 -6.34 3.68 -0.83
CA GLY A 98 -5.04 3.01 -0.75
C GLY A 98 -5.21 1.50 -0.61
N ILE A 99 -4.18 0.75 -0.99
CA ILE A 99 -4.00 -0.64 -0.56
C ILE A 99 -2.85 -0.64 0.44
N GLU A 100 -3.18 -0.94 1.69
CA GLU A 100 -2.21 -1.15 2.76
C GLU A 100 -1.88 -2.64 2.86
N ALA A 101 -0.58 -2.95 2.92
CA ALA A 101 -0.09 -4.29 3.17
C ALA A 101 0.44 -4.41 4.60
N PHE A 102 0.14 -5.54 5.23
CA PHE A 102 0.62 -5.92 6.57
C PHE A 102 1.53 -7.13 6.44
N PHE A 103 2.82 -6.92 6.68
CA PHE A 103 3.84 -7.96 6.61
C PHE A 103 4.24 -8.40 8.01
N THR A 104 4.17 -9.71 8.27
CA THR A 104 4.61 -10.33 9.52
C THR A 104 5.86 -11.14 9.27
N PHE A 105 6.90 -10.86 10.04
CA PHE A 105 8.18 -11.55 9.97
C PHE A 105 8.51 -12.25 11.28
N ARG A 106 9.25 -13.35 11.18
CA ARG A 106 9.87 -14.04 12.31
C ARG A 106 11.38 -13.80 12.32
N ALA A 107 11.96 -13.62 13.49
CA ALA A 107 13.41 -13.51 13.64
C ALA A 107 14.11 -14.82 13.22
N VAL A 108 15.23 -14.70 12.51
CA VAL A 108 16.12 -15.81 12.10
C VAL A 108 17.38 -15.83 12.94
#